data_AF-A0A3D6EM78-F1
#
_entry.id   AF-A0A3D6EM78-F1
#
_cell.length_a   1.000
_cell.length_b   1.000
_cell.length_c   1.000
_cell.angle_alpha   90.00
_cell.angle_beta   90.00
_cell.angle_gamma   90.00
#
_symmetry.space_group_name_H-M   'P 1'
#
loop_
_entity.id
_entity.type
_entity.pdbx_description
1 polymer ?
#
loop_
_entity_poly.entity_id
_entity_poly.type
_entity_poly.pdbx_seq_one_letter_code
_entity_poly.pdbx_strand_id
1 'polypeptide(L)'
;MTETKLPFQIDWSSRSKMRGPGEQSLGKLLHSLRDRLAPQAQGVSLTYVDDRGMRKLNREHRGKNMTTDVLSFPSSAEKGAFPHLGDIVISLPTAEKMAKKFGVSRRREVETLVIHAFLHLCGHDHEKDRGEMMALQAQLERELLDAEPLSMSLKRGRKPGSKVKKLKDGSRVVVTGRAAAALVRRERVKKEKKVKIRKVVKPKEPAVKRGPGRPRKEAATPAKRVVRRRRPGPSRSGVIG
;
A
#
# COMPACT_ATOMS: atom_id res chain seq x y z
N MET A 1 -32.94 11.48 37.42
CA MET A 1 -32.96 12.07 36.07
C MET A 1 -31.87 11.37 35.26
N THR A 2 -32.24 10.52 34.31
CA THR A 2 -31.27 9.85 33.43
C THR A 2 -30.74 10.88 32.44
N GLU A 3 -29.54 11.38 32.71
CA GLU A 3 -28.79 12.25 31.82
C GLU A 3 -28.67 11.55 30.45
N THR A 4 -29.40 12.06 29.46
CA THR A 4 -29.47 11.42 28.14
C THR A 4 -28.16 11.74 27.42
N LYS A 5 -27.19 10.85 27.53
CA LYS A 5 -25.87 11.02 26.91
C LYS A 5 -26.05 11.05 25.39
N LEU A 6 -25.89 12.24 24.79
CA LEU A 6 -25.98 12.41 23.34
C LEU A 6 -24.97 11.48 22.64
N PRO A 7 -25.35 10.88 21.48
CA PRO A 7 -24.47 9.99 20.75
C PRO A 7 -23.24 10.75 20.27
N PHE A 8 -22.09 10.06 20.22
CA PHE A 8 -20.86 10.64 19.69
C PHE A 8 -20.99 10.89 18.19
N GLN A 9 -21.01 12.16 17.80
CA GLN A 9 -21.16 12.60 16.41
C GLN A 9 -19.80 12.78 15.75
N ILE A 10 -19.65 12.25 14.54
CA ILE A 10 -18.46 12.48 13.72
C ILE A 10 -18.89 13.24 12.47
N ASP A 11 -18.42 14.47 12.35
CA ASP A 11 -18.71 15.34 11.22
C ASP A 11 -17.65 15.11 10.13
N TRP A 12 -18.05 14.45 9.06
CA TRP A 12 -17.17 14.14 7.93
C TRP A 12 -17.27 15.23 6.87
N SER A 13 -16.14 15.72 6.40
CA SER A 13 -16.13 16.56 5.20
C SER A 13 -14.92 16.29 4.32
N SER A 14 -15.05 16.55 3.02
CA SER A 14 -13.94 16.44 2.09
C SER A 14 -13.93 17.61 1.12
N ARG A 15 -12.79 18.28 1.06
CA ARG A 15 -12.42 19.28 0.05
C ARG A 15 -11.24 18.81 -0.80
N SER A 16 -10.93 17.51 -0.73
CA SER A 16 -9.90 16.87 -1.54
C SER A 16 -10.53 16.20 -2.77
N LYS A 17 -9.81 16.20 -3.89
CA LYS A 17 -10.19 15.39 -5.06
C LYS A 17 -9.95 13.89 -4.84
N MET A 18 -9.16 13.53 -3.83
CA MET A 18 -8.89 12.15 -3.47
C MET A 18 -9.97 11.64 -2.50
N ARG A 19 -10.33 10.37 -2.65
CA ARG A 19 -11.17 9.67 -1.66
C ARG A 19 -10.33 9.24 -0.46
N GLY A 20 -10.80 9.53 0.74
CA GLY A 20 -10.23 9.04 2.00
C GLY A 20 -10.52 7.55 2.23
N PRO A 21 -10.06 6.98 3.36
CA PRO A 21 -10.54 5.70 3.86
C PRO A 21 -12.05 5.73 4.15
N GLY A 22 -12.68 4.55 4.25
CA GLY A 22 -14.12 4.46 4.50
C GLY A 22 -14.50 4.95 5.90
N GLU A 23 -15.54 5.78 5.98
CA GLU A 23 -16.04 6.42 7.21
C GLU A 23 -16.41 5.39 8.28
N GLN A 24 -16.93 4.21 7.91
CA GLN A 24 -17.23 3.14 8.88
C GLN A 24 -15.98 2.67 9.65
N SER A 25 -14.86 2.48 8.94
CA SER A 25 -13.63 1.97 9.55
C SER A 25 -12.96 3.01 10.45
N LEU A 26 -12.89 4.26 9.98
CA LEU A 26 -12.35 5.36 10.79
C LEU A 26 -13.30 5.77 11.91
N GLY A 27 -14.61 5.63 11.70
CA GLY A 27 -15.63 5.86 12.71
C GLY A 27 -15.43 4.92 13.89
N LYS A 28 -15.23 3.62 13.64
CA LYS A 28 -14.90 2.65 14.71
C LYS A 28 -13.64 3.07 15.48
N LEU A 29 -12.58 3.46 14.78
CA LEU A 29 -11.34 3.94 15.41
C LEU A 29 -11.59 5.18 16.30
N LEU A 30 -12.32 6.18 15.79
CA LEU A 30 -12.64 7.40 16.54
C LEU A 30 -13.51 7.12 17.76
N HIS A 31 -14.47 6.19 17.68
CA HIS A 31 -15.24 5.73 18.84
C HIS A 31 -14.33 5.08 19.88
N SER A 32 -13.44 4.16 19.47
CA SER A 32 -12.49 3.52 20.39
C SER A 32 -11.53 4.51 21.05
N LEU A 33 -11.07 5.53 20.32
CA LEU A 33 -10.23 6.60 20.87
C LEU A 33 -11.01 7.45 21.87
N ARG A 34 -12.24 7.86 21.51
CA ARG A 34 -13.13 8.61 22.39
C ARG A 34 -13.38 7.88 23.70
N ASP A 35 -13.75 6.60 23.65
CA ASP A 35 -14.11 5.85 24.85
C ASP A 35 -12.94 5.70 25.82
N ARG A 36 -11.71 5.67 25.30
CA ARG A 36 -10.48 5.54 26.11
C ARG A 36 -9.95 6.86 26.64
N LEU A 37 -10.03 7.93 25.85
CA LEU A 37 -9.31 9.18 26.13
C LEU A 37 -10.22 10.35 26.49
N ALA A 38 -11.47 10.35 26.00
CA ALA A 38 -12.41 11.44 26.18
C ALA A 38 -13.87 10.92 26.24
N PRO A 39 -14.22 10.07 27.23
CA PRO A 39 -15.55 9.42 27.32
C PRO A 39 -16.73 10.40 27.48
N GLN A 40 -16.46 11.66 27.79
CA GLN A 40 -17.41 12.77 27.87
C GLN A 40 -17.61 13.51 26.54
N ALA A 41 -16.75 13.27 25.54
CA ALA A 41 -16.86 13.92 24.24
C ALA A 41 -18.15 13.52 23.52
N GLN A 42 -18.83 14.51 22.92
CA GLN A 42 -20.05 14.31 22.13
C GLN A 42 -19.82 14.47 20.63
N GLY A 43 -18.67 15.01 20.18
CA GLY A 43 -18.35 15.00 18.76
C GLY A 43 -16.93 15.41 18.38
N VAL A 44 -16.59 15.15 17.12
CA VAL A 44 -15.32 15.52 16.47
C VAL A 44 -15.53 15.72 14.98
N SER A 45 -14.80 16.64 14.36
CA SER A 45 -14.82 16.84 12.91
C SER A 45 -13.59 16.22 12.26
N LEU A 46 -13.77 15.50 11.14
CA LEU A 46 -12.68 15.02 10.29
C LEU A 46 -12.85 15.55 8.87
N THR A 47 -11.88 16.36 8.44
CA THR A 47 -11.88 16.98 7.12
C THR A 47 -10.69 16.56 6.27
N TYR A 48 -10.95 16.07 5.06
CA TYR A 48 -9.91 15.84 4.06
C TYR A 48 -9.70 17.07 3.18
N VAL A 49 -8.43 17.39 2.91
CA VAL A 49 -8.06 18.52 2.02
C VAL A 49 -6.95 18.11 1.06
N ASP A 50 -6.75 18.92 0.03
CA ASP A 50 -5.56 18.87 -0.82
C ASP A 50 -4.41 19.72 -0.24
N ASP A 51 -3.19 19.54 -0.76
CA ASP A 51 -1.99 20.28 -0.33
C ASP A 51 -2.16 21.80 -0.40
N ARG A 52 -2.94 22.32 -1.36
CA ARG A 52 -3.24 23.76 -1.46
C ARG A 52 -4.09 24.24 -0.28
N GLY A 53 -5.14 23.50 0.07
CA GLY A 53 -6.00 23.80 1.22
C GLY A 53 -5.24 23.69 2.53
N MET A 54 -4.44 22.63 2.68
CA MET A 54 -3.58 22.44 3.84
C MET A 54 -2.56 23.56 4.02
N ARG A 55 -1.87 23.97 2.95
CA ARG A 55 -0.92 25.10 2.99
C ARG A 55 -1.60 26.41 3.38
N LYS A 56 -2.83 26.65 2.92
CA LYS A 56 -3.63 27.82 3.31
C LYS A 56 -3.89 27.81 4.82
N LEU A 57 -4.44 26.71 5.34
CA LEU A 57 -4.72 26.55 6.77
C LEU A 57 -3.46 26.66 7.64
N ASN A 58 -2.35 26.04 7.24
CA ASN A 58 -1.10 26.10 7.99
C ASN A 58 -0.51 27.52 8.04
N ARG A 59 -0.70 28.31 6.98
CA ARG A 59 -0.31 29.73 6.97
C ARG A 59 -1.21 30.56 7.88
N GLU A 60 -2.52 30.35 7.80
CA GLU A 60 -3.52 31.13 8.56
C GLU A 60 -3.42 30.90 10.07
N HIS A 61 -3.24 29.65 10.49
CA HIS A 61 -3.26 29.30 11.92
C HIS A 61 -1.88 29.16 12.56
N ARG A 62 -0.82 28.91 11.79
CA ARG A 62 0.54 28.70 12.31
C ARG A 62 1.60 29.61 11.69
N GLY A 63 1.22 30.52 10.78
CA GLY A 63 2.16 31.39 10.06
C GLY A 63 3.09 30.65 9.09
N LYS A 64 2.88 29.35 8.84
CA LYS A 64 3.79 28.49 8.06
C LYS A 64 3.29 28.30 6.64
N ASN A 65 3.95 28.93 5.66
CA ASN A 65 3.58 28.84 4.25
C ASN A 65 4.05 27.54 3.57
N MET A 66 3.73 26.39 4.15
CA MET A 66 4.07 25.06 3.64
C MET A 66 2.94 24.06 3.92
N THR A 67 2.84 22.98 3.13
CA THR A 67 1.89 21.90 3.42
C THR A 67 2.40 21.02 4.57
N THR A 68 1.48 20.35 5.26
CA THR A 68 1.76 19.30 6.25
C THR A 68 0.84 18.11 6.01
N ASP A 69 1.06 17.01 6.70
CA ASP A 69 0.20 15.83 6.65
C ASP A 69 -1.12 16.03 7.42
N VAL A 70 -1.05 16.58 8.62
CA VAL A 70 -2.22 16.79 9.50
C VAL A 70 -2.13 18.11 10.28
N LEU A 71 -3.29 18.72 10.53
CA LEU A 71 -3.51 19.78 11.52
C LEU A 71 -4.64 19.37 12.46
N SER A 72 -4.51 19.75 13.72
CA SER A 72 -5.53 19.60 14.75
C SER A 72 -5.89 20.97 15.32
N PHE A 73 -7.18 21.22 15.51
CA PHE A 73 -7.74 22.44 16.05
C PHE A 73 -8.61 22.09 17.26
N PRO A 74 -8.06 22.06 18.48
CA PRO A 74 -8.85 21.76 19.67
C PRO A 74 -9.94 22.80 19.86
N SER A 75 -11.15 22.36 20.21
CA SER A 75 -12.21 23.28 20.61
C SER A 75 -11.88 23.85 21.99
N SER A 76 -12.13 25.14 22.19
CA SER A 76 -12.05 25.74 23.52
C SER A 76 -13.28 25.31 24.31
N ALA A 77 -13.20 24.15 24.96
CA ALA A 77 -14.14 23.82 26.01
C ALA A 77 -14.04 24.89 27.11
N GLU A 78 -15.13 25.59 27.42
CA GLU A 78 -15.25 26.16 28.75
C GLU A 78 -15.03 25.01 29.74
N LYS A 79 -14.12 25.21 30.71
CA LYS A 79 -13.58 24.16 31.59
C LYS A 79 -14.67 23.17 32.01
N GLY A 80 -14.61 21.94 31.48
CA GLY A 80 -15.49 20.83 31.87
C GLY A 80 -16.59 20.45 30.88
N ALA A 81 -16.90 21.28 29.88
CA ALA A 81 -17.85 20.93 28.83
C ALA A 81 -17.09 20.51 27.56
N PHE A 82 -16.99 19.21 27.28
CA PHE A 82 -16.47 18.71 26.00
C PHE A 82 -17.63 18.26 25.08
N PRO A 83 -18.57 19.12 24.64
CA PRO A 83 -19.52 18.68 23.64
C PRO A 83 -18.79 18.36 22.32
N HIS A 84 -17.81 19.16 21.90
CA HIS A 84 -17.05 18.90 20.67
C HIS A 84 -15.54 19.00 20.92
N LEU A 85 -14.76 17.99 20.51
CA LEU A 85 -13.30 17.92 20.71
C LEU A 85 -12.53 18.90 19.82
N GLY A 86 -13.06 19.19 18.63
CA GLY A 86 -12.44 20.06 17.65
C GLY A 86 -12.27 19.37 16.30
N ASP A 87 -11.36 19.92 15.49
CA ASP A 87 -11.25 19.56 14.07
C ASP A 87 -9.92 18.86 13.78
N ILE A 88 -10.00 17.73 13.09
CA ILE A 88 -8.87 17.04 12.49
C ILE A 88 -8.89 17.30 10.99
N VAL A 89 -7.82 17.90 10.46
CA VAL A 89 -7.69 18.17 9.02
C VAL A 89 -6.51 17.41 8.46
N ILE A 90 -6.73 16.56 7.45
CA ILE A 90 -5.71 15.70 6.85
C ILE A 90 -5.53 16.01 5.37
N SER A 91 -4.28 16.19 4.93
CA SER A 91 -3.95 16.27 3.50
C SER A 91 -3.82 14.86 2.92
N LEU A 92 -4.78 14.45 2.09
CA LEU A 92 -4.73 13.14 1.44
C LEU A 92 -3.54 12.97 0.46
N PRO A 93 -3.18 13.97 -0.36
CA PRO A 93 -2.00 13.88 -1.21
C PRO A 93 -0.70 13.74 -0.41
N THR A 94 -0.55 14.48 0.70
CA THR A 94 0.64 14.37 1.55
C THR A 94 0.67 13.03 2.28
N ALA A 95 -0.46 12.57 2.82
CA ALA A 95 -0.57 11.25 3.45
C ALA A 95 -0.21 10.13 2.45
N GLU A 96 -0.64 10.21 1.19
CA GLU A 96 -0.26 9.20 0.19
C GLU A 96 1.24 9.21 -0.11
N LYS A 97 1.85 10.39 -0.25
CA LYS A 97 3.31 10.52 -0.42
C LYS A 97 4.06 9.90 0.77
N MET A 98 3.60 10.12 1.99
CA MET A 98 4.20 9.53 3.20
C MET A 98 3.98 8.01 3.25
N ALA A 99 2.78 7.53 2.97
CA ALA A 99 2.47 6.11 2.92
C ALA A 99 3.40 5.35 1.96
N LYS A 100 3.60 5.89 0.74
CA LYS A 100 4.55 5.38 -0.26
C LYS A 100 5.98 5.38 0.26
N LYS A 101 6.41 6.45 0.95
CA LYS A 101 7.76 6.59 1.52
C LYS A 101 8.02 5.56 2.64
N PHE A 102 7.01 5.23 3.44
CA PHE A 102 7.11 4.26 4.53
C PHE A 102 6.77 2.83 4.11
N GLY A 103 6.29 2.63 2.88
CA GLY A 103 5.89 1.31 2.36
C GLY A 103 4.65 0.76 3.08
N VAL A 104 3.71 1.63 3.44
CA VAL A 104 2.43 1.29 4.09
C VAL A 104 1.27 1.71 3.19
N SER A 105 0.07 1.24 3.51
CA SER A 105 -1.13 1.70 2.82
C SER A 105 -1.45 3.14 3.21
N ARG A 106 -2.06 3.91 2.30
CA ARG A 106 -2.58 5.25 2.63
C ARG A 106 -3.57 5.20 3.79
N ARG A 107 -4.38 4.14 3.86
CA ARG A 107 -5.31 3.91 4.97
C ARG A 107 -4.58 3.87 6.31
N ARG A 108 -3.50 3.08 6.41
CA ARG A 108 -2.71 3.00 7.65
C ARG A 108 -2.10 4.35 8.02
N GLU A 109 -1.56 5.08 7.05
CA GLU A 109 -1.01 6.42 7.33
C GLU A 109 -2.09 7.38 7.84
N VAL A 110 -3.29 7.36 7.26
CA VAL A 110 -4.41 8.19 7.73
C VAL A 110 -4.86 7.76 9.13
N GLU A 111 -4.96 6.47 9.43
CA GLU A 111 -5.30 5.96 10.77
C GLU A 111 -4.27 6.45 11.82
N THR A 112 -2.98 6.37 11.51
CA THR A 112 -1.91 6.93 12.36
C THR A 112 -2.06 8.45 12.55
N LEU A 113 -2.36 9.21 11.48
CA LEU A 113 -2.57 10.67 11.57
C LEU A 113 -3.81 11.02 12.39
N VAL A 114 -4.87 10.21 12.33
CA VAL A 114 -6.08 10.37 13.14
C VAL A 114 -5.77 10.17 14.62
N ILE A 115 -5.07 9.09 15.00
CA ILE A 115 -4.66 8.86 16.39
C ILE A 115 -3.82 10.04 16.89
N HIS A 116 -2.83 10.47 16.10
CA HIS A 116 -1.95 11.59 16.46
C HIS A 116 -2.71 12.90 16.65
N ALA A 117 -3.60 13.25 15.73
CA ALA A 117 -4.38 14.47 15.81
C ALA A 117 -5.39 14.42 16.97
N PHE A 118 -6.01 13.27 17.22
CA PHE A 118 -6.94 13.08 18.33
C PHE A 118 -6.25 13.28 19.68
N LEU A 119 -5.03 12.75 19.86
CA LEU A 119 -4.24 13.00 21.06
C LEU A 119 -3.96 14.49 21.28
N HIS A 120 -3.69 15.24 20.21
CA HIS A 120 -3.58 16.69 20.28
C HIS A 120 -4.90 17.38 20.68
N LEU A 121 -6.06 16.89 20.21
CA LEU A 121 -7.36 17.41 20.65
C LEU A 121 -7.61 17.13 22.14
N CYS A 122 -7.09 16.02 22.67
CA CYS A 122 -7.12 15.69 24.10
C CYS A 122 -6.10 16.48 24.95
N GLY A 123 -5.33 17.39 24.35
CA GLY A 123 -4.37 18.24 25.06
C GLY A 123 -2.97 17.67 25.21
N HIS A 124 -2.66 16.52 24.60
CA HIS A 124 -1.28 16.02 24.56
C HIS A 124 -0.43 16.83 23.56
N ASP A 125 0.81 17.14 23.93
CA ASP A 125 1.72 17.93 23.10
C ASP A 125 3.14 17.33 23.09
N HIS A 126 3.43 16.54 22.06
CA HIS A 126 4.75 15.93 21.88
C HIS A 126 5.90 16.91 21.63
N GLU A 127 5.63 18.21 21.39
CA GLU A 127 6.69 19.21 21.28
C GLU A 127 7.18 19.69 22.65
N LYS A 128 6.36 19.52 23.69
CA LYS A 128 6.62 20.01 25.06
C LYS A 128 6.76 18.89 26.07
N ASP A 129 6.20 17.72 25.80
CA ASP A 129 6.29 16.57 26.69
C ASP A 129 7.64 15.85 26.60
N ARG A 130 7.84 14.87 27.47
CA ARG A 130 9.06 14.03 27.51
C ARG A 130 8.90 12.72 26.72
N GLY A 131 8.10 12.74 25.65
CA GLY A 131 7.79 11.58 24.82
C GLY A 131 6.56 10.79 25.27
N GLU A 132 5.76 11.32 26.20
CA GLU A 132 4.56 10.69 26.75
C GLU A 132 3.51 10.46 25.66
N MET A 133 3.21 11.49 24.85
CA MET A 133 2.28 11.40 23.73
C MET A 133 2.75 10.35 22.71
N MET A 134 4.07 10.26 22.47
CA MET A 134 4.63 9.30 21.50
C MET A 134 4.51 7.86 22.00
N ALA A 135 4.73 7.63 23.30
CA ALA A 135 4.53 6.32 23.92
C ALA A 135 3.05 5.91 23.88
N LEU A 136 2.15 6.83 24.22
CA LEU A 136 0.70 6.59 24.18
C LEU A 136 0.21 6.33 22.74
N GLN A 137 0.68 7.12 21.77
CA GLN A 137 0.38 6.88 20.36
C GLN A 137 0.84 5.48 19.92
N ALA A 138 2.06 5.08 20.29
CA ALA A 138 2.59 3.77 19.95
C ALA A 138 1.77 2.63 20.54
N GLN A 139 1.29 2.79 21.78
CA GLN A 139 0.40 1.85 22.43
C GLN A 139 -0.95 1.75 21.70
N LEU A 140 -1.60 2.89 21.42
CA LEU A 140 -2.89 2.91 20.72
C LEU A 140 -2.80 2.34 19.30
N GLU A 141 -1.70 2.59 18.59
CA GLU A 141 -1.46 2.02 17.27
C GLU A 141 -1.33 0.49 17.29
N ARG A 142 -0.77 -0.09 18.35
CA ARG A 142 -0.69 -1.54 18.52
C ARG A 142 -2.05 -2.14 18.87
N GLU A 143 -2.76 -1.51 19.80
CA GLU A 143 -4.02 -2.03 20.33
C GLU A 143 -5.22 -1.87 19.38
N LEU A 144 -5.29 -0.76 18.64
CA LEU A 144 -6.48 -0.42 17.83
C LEU A 144 -6.33 -0.77 16.36
N LEU A 145 -5.10 -0.95 15.89
CA LEU A 145 -4.82 -1.19 14.47
C LEU A 145 -4.04 -2.49 14.23
N ASP A 146 -3.77 -3.28 15.27
CA ASP A 146 -3.03 -4.55 15.23
C ASP A 146 -1.73 -4.48 14.42
N ALA A 147 -1.01 -3.36 14.51
CA ALA A 147 0.20 -3.16 13.72
C ALA A 147 1.22 -2.27 14.41
N GLU A 148 2.49 -2.58 14.14
CA GLU A 148 3.62 -1.83 14.69
C GLU A 148 3.54 -0.34 14.38
N PRO A 149 3.85 0.52 15.37
CA PRO A 149 3.67 1.94 15.24
C PRO A 149 4.57 2.54 14.15
N LEU A 150 4.01 3.46 13.38
CA LEU A 150 4.81 4.21 12.42
C LEU A 150 5.64 5.22 13.18
N SER A 151 6.96 5.18 13.03
CA SER A 151 7.82 6.13 13.72
C SER A 151 7.58 7.55 13.18
N MET A 152 6.82 8.34 13.94
CA MET A 152 6.56 9.77 13.69
C MET A 152 7.84 10.61 13.76
N SER A 153 8.83 10.19 14.56
CA SER A 153 10.18 10.78 14.59
C SER A 153 10.91 10.69 13.24
N LEU A 154 10.44 9.89 12.27
CA LEU A 154 10.95 9.87 10.90
C LEU A 154 10.25 10.89 9.97
N LYS A 155 9.10 11.43 10.39
CA LYS A 155 8.34 12.44 9.65
C LYS A 155 8.95 13.82 9.83
N ARG A 156 9.46 14.14 11.02
CA ARG A 156 10.26 15.36 11.30
C ARG A 156 11.75 15.03 11.30
N GLY A 157 12.45 15.38 10.21
CA GLY A 157 13.93 15.34 10.19
C GLY A 157 14.57 14.13 9.51
N ARG A 158 14.05 13.67 8.38
CA ARG A 158 14.82 12.77 7.52
C ARG A 158 16.03 13.51 6.95
N LYS A 159 17.23 13.35 7.56
CA LYS A 159 18.49 13.80 6.93
C LYS A 159 18.56 13.23 5.50
N PRO A 160 18.90 14.05 4.49
CA PRO A 160 19.08 13.58 3.12
C PRO A 160 19.94 12.31 3.08
N GLY A 161 19.49 11.26 2.37
CA GLY A 161 20.24 10.02 2.19
C GLY A 161 19.97 8.87 3.17
N SER A 162 19.14 9.04 4.20
CA SER A 162 18.71 7.95 5.08
C SER A 162 17.81 6.91 4.36
N LYS A 163 17.73 5.67 4.85
CA LYS A 163 17.04 4.51 4.23
C LYS A 163 16.19 3.75 5.26
N VAL A 164 15.07 3.17 4.83
CA VAL A 164 14.23 2.32 5.69
C VAL A 164 14.69 0.87 5.50
N LYS A 165 14.98 0.16 6.58
CA LYS A 165 15.35 -1.25 6.59
C LYS A 165 14.28 -2.04 7.34
N LYS A 166 13.76 -3.08 6.70
CA LYS A 166 12.91 -4.08 7.37
C LYS A 166 13.81 -5.05 8.15
N LEU A 167 13.53 -5.24 9.43
CA LEU A 167 14.18 -6.21 10.31
C LEU A 167 13.56 -7.60 10.13
N LYS A 168 14.18 -8.62 10.71
CA LYS A 168 13.78 -10.02 10.55
C LYS A 168 12.43 -10.31 11.20
N ASP A 169 12.11 -9.60 12.27
CA ASP A 169 10.82 -9.61 12.98
C ASP A 169 9.70 -8.86 12.22
N GLY A 170 10.02 -8.26 11.06
CA GLY A 170 9.08 -7.51 10.24
C GLY A 170 8.98 -6.02 10.56
N SER A 171 9.57 -5.57 11.68
CA SER A 171 9.62 -4.17 12.07
C SER A 171 10.46 -3.34 11.07
N ARG A 172 10.27 -2.02 11.03
CA ARG A 172 10.99 -1.13 10.12
C ARG A 172 11.75 -0.08 10.90
N VAL A 173 13.05 0.01 10.63
CA VAL A 173 13.95 1.00 11.24
C VAL A 173 14.54 1.92 10.19
N VAL A 174 14.75 3.19 10.52
CA VAL A 174 15.48 4.10 9.65
C VAL A 174 16.96 4.05 9.97
N VAL A 175 17.72 3.89 8.90
CA VAL A 175 19.16 3.79 8.88
C VAL A 175 19.70 5.06 8.25
N THR A 176 20.67 5.71 8.88
CA THR A 176 21.30 6.95 8.40
C THR A 176 22.79 6.73 8.10
N GLY A 177 23.46 7.71 7.47
CA GLY A 177 24.91 7.69 7.26
C GLY A 177 25.44 6.50 6.45
N ARG A 178 26.56 5.91 6.91
CA ARG A 178 27.24 4.79 6.23
C ARG A 178 26.34 3.56 6.06
N ALA A 179 25.51 3.26 7.04
CA ALA A 179 24.61 2.12 7.00
C ALA A 179 23.48 2.30 5.96
N ALA A 180 23.04 3.54 5.72
CA ALA A 180 22.12 3.86 4.63
C ALA A 180 22.78 3.69 3.25
N ALA A 181 24.02 4.18 3.10
CA ALA A 181 24.79 4.03 1.86
C ALA A 181 25.10 2.56 1.54
N ALA A 182 25.35 1.73 2.55
CA ALA A 182 25.54 0.29 2.39
C ALA A 182 24.27 -0.42 1.88
N LEU A 183 23.09 -0.01 2.35
CA LEU A 183 21.81 -0.54 1.85
C LEU A 183 21.61 -0.22 0.37
N VAL A 184 21.89 1.01 -0.06
CA VAL A 184 21.79 1.41 -1.48
C VAL A 184 22.74 0.59 -2.36
N ARG A 185 23.99 0.40 -1.92
CA ARG A 185 24.96 -0.44 -2.64
C ARG A 185 24.46 -1.88 -2.78
N ARG A 186 23.95 -2.48 -1.69
CA ARG A 186 23.38 -3.84 -1.72
C ARG A 186 22.17 -3.95 -2.65
N GLU A 187 21.29 -2.95 -2.69
CA GLU A 187 20.15 -2.91 -3.61
C GLU A 187 20.59 -2.80 -5.08
N ARG A 188 21.57 -1.94 -5.39
CA ARG A 188 22.14 -1.81 -6.74
C ARG A 188 22.75 -3.11 -7.22
N VAL A 189 23.60 -3.74 -6.40
CA VAL A 189 24.23 -5.04 -6.73
C VAL A 189 23.18 -6.13 -6.95
N LYS A 190 22.14 -6.20 -6.12
CA LYS A 190 21.02 -7.15 -6.32
C LYS A 190 20.29 -6.90 -7.64
N LYS A 191 20.05 -5.64 -7.99
CA LYS A 191 19.38 -5.26 -9.25
C LYS A 191 20.25 -5.61 -10.46
N GLU A 192 21.55 -5.33 -10.41
CA GLU A 192 22.52 -5.68 -11.45
C GLU A 192 22.64 -7.20 -11.64
N LYS A 193 22.72 -7.97 -10.55
CA LYS A 193 22.70 -9.44 -10.62
C LYS A 193 21.41 -9.96 -11.25
N LYS A 194 20.24 -9.41 -10.88
CA LYS A 194 18.94 -9.80 -11.45
C LYS A 194 18.84 -9.46 -12.94
N VAL A 195 19.40 -8.33 -13.37
CA VAL A 195 19.46 -7.94 -14.80
C VAL A 195 20.41 -8.86 -15.57
N LYS A 196 21.57 -9.21 -15.01
CA LYS A 196 22.50 -10.16 -15.64
C LYS A 196 21.88 -11.56 -15.78
N ILE A 197 21.21 -12.08 -14.75
CA ILE A 197 20.50 -13.35 -14.82
C ILE A 197 19.43 -13.34 -15.94
N ARG A 198 18.66 -12.26 -16.06
CA ARG A 198 17.68 -12.11 -17.15
C ARG A 198 18.28 -12.02 -18.54
N LYS A 199 19.49 -11.46 -18.70
CA LYS A 199 20.19 -11.41 -20.00
C LYS A 199 20.82 -12.76 -20.38
N VAL A 200 21.20 -13.58 -19.40
CA VAL A 200 21.78 -14.91 -19.63
C VAL A 200 20.70 -15.93 -20.00
N VAL A 201 19.48 -15.78 -19.49
CA VAL A 201 18.32 -16.57 -19.92
C VAL A 201 17.75 -15.98 -21.21
N LYS A 202 18.33 -16.33 -22.37
CA LYS A 202 17.73 -16.06 -23.69
C LYS A 202 16.31 -16.68 -23.74
N PRO A 203 15.31 -16.02 -24.34
CA PRO A 203 14.01 -16.65 -24.58
C PRO A 203 14.21 -17.85 -25.52
N LYS A 204 13.70 -19.04 -25.13
CA LYS A 204 13.56 -20.18 -26.05
C LYS A 204 12.59 -19.76 -27.16
N GLU A 205 13.03 -19.88 -28.42
CA GLU A 205 12.15 -19.71 -29.57
C GLU A 205 10.95 -20.66 -29.46
N PRO A 206 9.73 -20.21 -29.85
CA PRO A 206 8.56 -21.07 -29.82
C PRO A 206 8.68 -22.15 -30.90
N ALA A 207 8.47 -23.40 -30.50
CA ALA A 207 8.49 -24.55 -31.39
C ALA A 207 7.41 -24.42 -32.49
N VAL A 208 7.84 -24.47 -33.75
CA VAL A 208 6.96 -24.53 -34.93
C VAL A 208 6.15 -25.83 -34.89
N LYS A 209 4.82 -25.72 -34.77
CA LYS A 209 3.90 -26.86 -34.87
C LYS A 209 3.85 -27.33 -36.33
N ARG A 210 4.36 -28.54 -36.63
CA ARG A 210 4.10 -29.25 -37.89
C ARG A 210 2.66 -29.77 -37.87
N GLY A 211 1.89 -29.48 -38.92
CA GLY A 211 0.49 -29.91 -39.05
C GLY A 211 0.32 -31.42 -39.25
N PRO A 212 -0.84 -31.99 -38.91
CA PRO A 212 -1.08 -33.43 -38.97
C PRO A 212 -1.26 -33.95 -40.41
N GLY A 213 -0.49 -34.99 -40.73
CA GLY A 213 -0.59 -35.75 -41.98
C GLY A 213 -1.85 -36.60 -42.08
N ARG A 214 -2.24 -36.87 -43.33
CA ARG A 214 -3.43 -37.59 -43.80
C ARG A 214 -3.46 -39.08 -43.34
N PRO A 215 -4.64 -39.73 -43.21
CA PRO A 215 -4.80 -40.98 -42.45
C PRO A 215 -4.31 -42.25 -43.15
N ARG A 216 -3.90 -43.23 -42.33
CA ARG A 216 -3.52 -44.61 -42.66
C ARG A 216 -4.68 -45.44 -43.25
N LYS A 217 -4.33 -46.34 -44.18
CA LYS A 217 -5.07 -47.59 -44.48
C LYS A 217 -4.09 -48.78 -44.54
N GLU A 218 -4.66 -49.95 -44.32
CA GLU A 218 -4.13 -51.13 -43.63
C GLU A 218 -3.24 -52.10 -44.44
N ALA A 219 -2.75 -53.09 -43.69
CA ALA A 219 -1.81 -54.16 -43.96
C ALA A 219 -2.10 -55.09 -45.15
N ALA A 220 -1.04 -55.62 -45.76
CA ALA A 220 -0.90 -57.05 -46.13
C ALA A 220 0.56 -57.41 -46.49
N THR A 221 0.99 -58.59 -46.04
CA THR A 221 2.34 -59.19 -46.07
C THR A 221 2.60 -59.96 -47.40
N PRO A 222 3.67 -60.77 -47.55
CA PRO A 222 4.87 -60.51 -48.36
C PRO A 222 4.91 -61.27 -49.71
N ALA A 223 5.65 -60.75 -50.71
CA ALA A 223 5.88 -61.46 -51.97
C ALA A 223 7.22 -62.22 -51.97
N LYS A 224 7.12 -63.56 -52.08
CA LYS A 224 8.22 -64.52 -52.26
C LYS A 224 8.84 -64.43 -53.66
N ARG A 225 10.16 -64.66 -53.68
CA ARG A 225 11.02 -64.97 -54.83
C ARG A 225 10.55 -66.26 -55.52
N VAL A 226 10.22 -66.22 -56.82
CA VAL A 226 10.10 -67.43 -57.66
C VAL A 226 10.76 -67.24 -59.04
N VAL A 227 11.80 -68.06 -59.20
CA VAL A 227 12.38 -68.72 -60.37
C VAL A 227 11.75 -68.46 -61.76
N ARG A 228 12.60 -68.01 -62.69
CA ARG A 228 12.40 -68.05 -64.15
C ARG A 228 12.51 -69.49 -64.68
N ARG A 229 11.49 -69.99 -65.39
CA ARG A 229 11.66 -70.89 -66.56
C ARG A 229 10.53 -70.66 -67.59
N ARG A 230 10.94 -70.64 -68.85
CA ARG A 230 10.16 -70.36 -70.08
C ARG A 230 9.27 -71.54 -70.48
N ARG A 231 8.16 -71.25 -71.18
CA ARG A 231 7.69 -71.93 -72.43
C ARG A 231 6.43 -71.20 -73.02
N PRO A 232 6.03 -71.44 -74.28
CA PRO A 232 5.85 -70.36 -75.27
C PRO A 232 4.45 -70.23 -75.92
N GLY A 233 4.20 -69.05 -76.52
CA GLY A 233 3.34 -68.77 -77.69
C GLY A 233 1.81 -68.94 -77.54
N PRO A 234 0.98 -68.53 -78.53
CA PRO A 234 1.28 -67.79 -79.77
C PRO A 234 0.40 -66.54 -80.03
N SER A 235 0.78 -65.84 -81.11
CA SER A 235 -0.03 -65.11 -82.12
C SER A 235 -1.07 -64.06 -81.67
N ARG A 236 -0.79 -62.78 -81.94
CA ARG A 236 -1.25 -62.01 -83.14
C ARG A 236 -2.76 -61.81 -83.20
N SER A 237 -3.16 -60.52 -83.19
CA SER A 237 -3.88 -59.81 -84.28
C SER A 237 -4.95 -58.86 -83.77
N GLY A 238 -5.17 -57.78 -84.53
CA GLY A 238 -6.30 -56.83 -84.42
C GLY A 238 -5.95 -55.55 -83.65
N VAL A 239 -5.72 -54.35 -84.22
CA VAL A 239 -6.29 -53.73 -85.46
C VAL A 239 -7.81 -53.67 -85.23
N ILE A 240 -8.58 -52.57 -85.25
CA ILE A 240 -8.57 -51.22 -85.84
C ILE A 240 -9.57 -50.44 -84.95
N GLY A 241 -9.37 -49.15 -84.65
CA GLY A 241 -9.97 -48.08 -85.45
C GLY A 241 -10.50 -46.98 -84.55
#